data_AF-A0A0C4FCP9-F1
#
_entry.id   AF-A0A0C4FCP9-F1
#
_cell.length_a   1.000
_cell.length_b   1.000
_cell.length_c   1.000
_cell.angle_alpha   90.00
_cell.angle_beta   90.00
_cell.angle_gamma   90.00
#
_symmetry.space_group_name_H-M   'P 1'
#
loop_
_entity.id
_entity.type
_entity.pdbx_description
1 polymer ?
#
loop_
_entity_poly.entity_id
_entity_poly.type
_entity_poly.pdbx_seq_one_letter_code
_entity_poly.pdbx_strand_id
1 'polypeptide(L)'
;CDISYNHQAANYNSDFTPEEDLPTPTFDNVKSLEINDPFWNIGLLDHPNEPWAVELSTQKGIQAYLTVRNCEDELRCISREARQALKWAIEMAGNLETIFDVLQIYNQELDGPSDIQQCLVNICTEKNIQEAVLHSVVSNLAKRYCRQWMMWNTCCIQVLNWSEQGLIIQTRIQKLKLNGIKLS
;
A
#
# COMPACT_ATOMS: atom_id res chain seq x y z
N CYS A 1 -26.02 1.46 -3.62
CA CYS A 1 -25.63 0.58 -2.53
C CYS A 1 -24.60 -0.39 -3.08
N ASP A 2 -23.82 -1.04 -2.23
CA ASP A 2 -22.96 -2.13 -2.67
C ASP A 2 -23.85 -3.21 -3.33
N ILE A 3 -23.51 -3.61 -4.56
CA ILE A 3 -24.24 -4.64 -5.33
C ILE A 3 -24.28 -5.95 -4.52
N SER A 4 -23.23 -6.20 -3.73
CA SER A 4 -23.13 -7.35 -2.83
C SER A 4 -24.22 -7.34 -1.74
N TYR A 5 -24.47 -6.20 -1.10
CA TYR A 5 -25.49 -6.08 -0.05
C TYR A 5 -26.90 -6.30 -0.60
N ASN A 6 -27.25 -5.61 -1.69
CA ASN A 6 -28.60 -5.71 -2.25
C ASN A 6 -28.93 -7.15 -2.70
N HIS A 7 -27.93 -7.89 -3.20
CA HIS A 7 -28.10 -9.30 -3.55
C HIS A 7 -28.30 -10.19 -2.31
N GLN A 8 -27.57 -9.93 -1.23
CA GLN A 8 -27.73 -10.68 0.02
C GLN A 8 -29.07 -10.40 0.71
N ALA A 9 -29.50 -9.14 0.77
CA ALA A 9 -30.79 -8.74 1.30
C ALA A 9 -31.95 -9.37 0.52
N ALA A 10 -31.88 -9.36 -0.83
CA ALA A 10 -32.89 -9.99 -1.67
C ALA A 10 -32.97 -11.51 -1.47
N ASN A 11 -31.82 -12.20 -1.36
CA ASN A 11 -31.80 -13.63 -1.08
C ASN A 11 -32.37 -13.94 0.32
N TYR A 12 -32.01 -13.15 1.33
CA TYR A 12 -32.50 -13.33 2.69
C TYR A 12 -34.03 -13.18 2.77
N ASN A 13 -34.60 -12.12 2.17
CA ASN A 13 -36.06 -11.90 2.17
C ASN A 13 -36.81 -12.97 1.34
N SER A 14 -36.13 -13.65 0.41
CA SER A 14 -36.67 -14.78 -0.36
C SER A 14 -36.67 -16.07 0.47
N ASP A 15 -35.54 -16.36 1.11
CA ASP A 15 -35.26 -17.67 1.71
C ASP A 15 -35.78 -17.77 3.14
N PHE A 16 -35.90 -16.63 3.81
CA PHE A 16 -36.47 -16.49 5.14
C PHE A 16 -37.71 -15.59 5.04
N THR A 17 -38.72 -15.82 5.89
CA THR A 17 -39.90 -14.95 5.98
C THR A 17 -39.73 -14.06 7.21
N PRO A 18 -38.87 -13.01 7.14
CA PRO A 18 -38.61 -12.16 8.29
C PRO A 18 -39.86 -11.34 8.64
N GLU A 19 -39.89 -10.85 9.88
CA GLU A 19 -40.98 -9.98 10.36
C GLU A 19 -40.96 -8.61 9.64
N GLU A 20 -39.76 -8.14 9.26
CA GLU A 20 -39.55 -6.98 8.38
C GLU A 20 -38.49 -7.30 7.32
N ASP A 21 -38.78 -6.98 6.06
CA ASP A 21 -37.85 -7.19 4.94
C ASP A 21 -36.61 -6.30 5.06
N LEU A 22 -35.44 -6.87 4.76
CA LEU A 22 -34.22 -6.08 4.65
C LEU A 22 -34.33 -5.11 3.44
N PRO A 23 -34.11 -3.81 3.65
CA PRO A 23 -34.29 -2.82 2.60
C PRO A 23 -33.20 -2.95 1.53
N THR A 24 -33.54 -2.74 0.25
CA THR A 24 -32.57 -2.70 -0.87
C THR A 24 -32.47 -1.30 -1.46
N PRO A 25 -31.94 -0.30 -0.72
CA PRO A 25 -31.90 1.08 -1.17
C PRO A 25 -30.93 1.30 -2.35
N THR A 26 -31.18 2.35 -3.13
CA THR A 26 -30.23 2.83 -4.14
C THR A 26 -29.04 3.51 -3.46
N PHE A 27 -27.97 3.78 -4.21
CA PHE A 27 -26.79 4.46 -3.66
C PHE A 27 -27.11 5.84 -3.09
N ASP A 28 -27.92 6.62 -3.81
CA ASP A 28 -28.28 7.97 -3.38
C ASP A 28 -29.11 7.95 -2.10
N ASN A 29 -30.00 6.96 -1.93
CA ASN A 29 -30.78 6.78 -0.71
C ASN A 29 -29.88 6.47 0.49
N VAL A 30 -28.88 5.60 0.34
CA VAL A 30 -27.93 5.26 1.42
C VAL A 30 -27.13 6.49 1.85
N LYS A 31 -26.75 7.35 0.90
CA LYS A 31 -25.98 8.56 1.18
C LYS A 31 -26.75 9.57 2.04
N SER A 32 -28.08 9.52 2.00
CA SER A 32 -28.95 10.37 2.82
C SER A 32 -29.30 9.79 4.20
N LEU A 33 -28.90 8.54 4.50
CA LEU A 33 -29.19 7.92 5.78
C LEU A 33 -28.32 8.52 6.89
N GLU A 34 -28.91 8.76 8.05
CA GLU A 34 -28.17 9.15 9.24
C GLU A 34 -27.34 7.98 9.78
N ILE A 35 -26.29 8.26 10.56
CA ILE A 35 -25.41 7.21 11.11
C ILE A 35 -26.14 6.27 12.09
N ASN A 36 -27.24 6.74 12.69
CA ASN A 36 -28.08 5.96 13.60
C ASN A 36 -29.21 5.23 12.88
N ASP A 37 -29.26 5.29 11.54
CA ASP A 37 -30.30 4.64 10.78
C ASP A 37 -30.23 3.10 10.97
N PRO A 38 -31.37 2.42 11.22
CA PRO A 38 -31.42 0.97 11.38
C PRO A 38 -30.81 0.19 10.21
N PHE A 39 -30.71 0.77 9.01
CA PHE A 39 -29.97 0.21 7.88
C PHE A 39 -28.53 -0.18 8.24
N TRP A 40 -27.86 0.61 9.09
CA TRP A 40 -26.49 0.32 9.55
C TRP A 40 -26.44 -0.76 10.63
N ASN A 41 -27.59 -1.09 11.22
CA ASN A 41 -27.70 -2.08 12.28
C ASN A 41 -28.09 -3.44 11.67
N ILE A 42 -27.10 -4.13 11.13
CA ILE A 42 -27.24 -5.43 10.45
C ILE A 42 -27.59 -6.58 11.44
N GLY A 43 -27.89 -6.28 12.71
CA GLY A 43 -28.23 -7.27 13.74
C GLY A 43 -29.43 -8.17 13.42
N LEU A 44 -30.27 -7.84 12.42
CA LEU A 44 -31.32 -8.74 11.90
C LEU A 44 -30.77 -9.93 11.09
N LEU A 45 -29.51 -9.88 10.65
CA LEU A 45 -28.77 -11.03 10.10
C LEU A 45 -28.05 -11.84 11.19
N ASP A 46 -28.20 -11.50 12.47
CA ASP A 46 -27.73 -12.37 13.54
C ASP A 46 -28.59 -13.63 13.48
N HIS A 47 -28.00 -14.70 12.97
CA HIS A 47 -28.53 -16.03 13.14
C HIS A 47 -27.89 -16.61 14.40
N PRO A 48 -28.40 -16.32 15.61
CA PRO A 48 -27.74 -16.62 16.88
C PRO A 48 -27.55 -18.12 17.13
N ASN A 49 -28.14 -18.98 16.29
CA ASN A 49 -28.04 -20.43 16.38
C ASN A 49 -27.16 -21.06 15.29
N GLU A 50 -26.67 -20.27 14.32
CA GLU A 50 -25.82 -20.81 13.26
C GLU A 50 -24.44 -21.21 13.81
N PRO A 51 -23.76 -22.20 13.21
CA PRO A 51 -22.46 -22.67 13.70
C PRO A 51 -21.41 -21.56 13.79
N TRP A 52 -21.43 -20.57 12.89
CA TRP A 52 -20.50 -19.44 12.95
C TRP A 52 -20.79 -18.47 14.11
N ALA A 53 -21.99 -18.48 14.70
CA ALA A 53 -22.39 -17.63 15.82
C ALA A 53 -22.17 -18.32 17.18
N VAL A 54 -22.30 -19.64 17.27
CA VAL A 54 -22.26 -20.39 18.54
C VAL A 54 -21.03 -21.28 18.68
N GLU A 55 -20.58 -21.91 17.59
CA GLU A 55 -19.56 -22.94 17.65
C GLU A 55 -18.15 -22.35 17.59
N LEU A 56 -17.40 -22.49 18.70
CA LEU A 56 -16.05 -21.93 18.84
C LEU A 56 -15.07 -22.46 17.78
N SER A 57 -15.19 -23.72 17.35
CA SER A 57 -14.38 -24.30 16.27
C SER A 57 -14.61 -23.59 14.95
N THR A 58 -15.88 -23.39 14.60
CA THR A 58 -16.28 -22.72 13.36
C THR A 58 -15.83 -21.26 13.36
N GLN A 59 -16.00 -20.55 14.48
CA GLN A 59 -15.49 -19.18 14.65
C GLN A 59 -13.98 -19.09 14.49
N LYS A 60 -13.23 -19.98 15.14
CA LYS A 60 -11.76 -20.04 15.02
C LYS A 60 -11.34 -20.36 13.58
N GLY A 61 -12.05 -21.25 12.89
CA GLY A 61 -11.81 -21.57 11.49
C GLY A 61 -12.03 -20.35 10.58
N ILE A 62 -13.15 -19.63 10.76
CA ILE A 62 -13.46 -18.40 10.03
C ILE A 62 -12.38 -17.34 10.30
N GLN A 63 -12.00 -17.12 11.57
CA GLN A 63 -10.97 -16.15 11.92
C GLN A 63 -9.61 -16.50 11.33
N ALA A 64 -9.22 -17.78 11.36
CA ALA A 64 -7.97 -18.24 10.75
C ALA A 64 -7.98 -18.02 9.24
N TYR A 65 -9.09 -18.34 8.57
CA TYR A 65 -9.27 -18.11 7.14
C TYR A 65 -9.20 -16.63 6.77
N LEU A 66 -9.93 -15.77 7.50
CA LEU A 66 -9.91 -14.32 7.28
C LEU A 66 -8.53 -13.75 7.53
N THR A 67 -7.83 -14.19 8.57
CA THR A 67 -6.44 -13.79 8.82
C THR A 67 -5.54 -14.11 7.63
N VAL A 68 -5.60 -15.34 7.11
CA VAL A 68 -4.79 -15.74 5.94
C VAL A 68 -5.13 -14.90 4.71
N ARG A 69 -6.42 -14.76 4.39
CA ARG A 69 -6.88 -13.94 3.26
C ARG A 69 -6.42 -12.49 3.39
N ASN A 70 -6.60 -11.89 4.57
CA ASN A 70 -6.21 -10.50 4.82
C ASN A 70 -4.69 -10.34 4.66
N CYS A 71 -3.89 -11.28 5.16
CA CYS A 71 -2.44 -11.26 4.95
C CYS A 71 -2.07 -11.35 3.47
N GLU A 72 -2.75 -12.18 2.67
CA GLU A 72 -2.52 -12.26 1.22
C GLU A 72 -2.84 -10.94 0.51
N ASP A 73 -3.94 -10.30 0.87
CA ASP A 73 -4.34 -9.01 0.28
C ASP A 73 -3.42 -7.87 0.72
N GLU A 74 -2.97 -7.87 1.98
CA GLU A 74 -1.99 -6.92 2.49
C GLU A 74 -0.64 -7.07 1.78
N LEU A 75 -0.17 -8.31 1.58
CA LEU A 75 1.04 -8.59 0.80
C LEU A 75 0.92 -8.08 -0.65
N ARG A 76 -0.26 -8.22 -1.27
CA ARG A 76 -0.51 -7.64 -2.61
C ARG A 76 -0.47 -6.12 -2.59
N CYS A 77 -1.03 -5.48 -1.56
CA CYS A 77 -1.01 -4.03 -1.40
C CYS A 77 0.43 -3.51 -1.24
N ILE A 78 1.16 -4.06 -0.28
CA ILE A 78 2.59 -3.74 -0.04
C ILE A 78 3.41 -3.93 -1.31
N SER A 79 3.18 -5.03 -2.05
CA SER A 79 3.88 -5.29 -3.31
C SER A 79 3.60 -4.22 -4.37
N ARG A 80 2.37 -3.73 -4.47
CA ARG A 80 2.01 -2.65 -5.41
C ARG A 80 2.64 -1.33 -4.99
N GLU A 81 2.56 -0.98 -3.72
CA GLU A 81 3.16 0.24 -3.17
C GLU A 81 4.67 0.25 -3.34
N ALA A 82 5.35 -0.87 -3.08
CA ALA A 82 6.79 -1.01 -3.28
C ALA A 82 7.19 -0.80 -4.75
N ARG A 83 6.44 -1.36 -5.71
CA ARG A 83 6.69 -1.12 -7.14
C ARG A 83 6.49 0.35 -7.52
N GLN A 84 5.45 0.98 -6.97
CA GLN A 84 5.17 2.39 -7.23
C GLN A 84 6.26 3.30 -6.65
N ALA A 85 6.73 3.01 -5.43
CA ALA A 85 7.85 3.71 -4.81
C ALA A 85 9.13 3.56 -5.64
N LEU A 86 9.42 2.36 -6.15
CA LEU A 86 10.56 2.12 -7.04
C LEU A 86 10.45 2.92 -8.33
N LYS A 87 9.27 2.98 -8.95
CA LYS A 87 9.04 3.78 -10.16
C LYS A 87 9.32 5.25 -9.89
N TRP A 88 8.80 5.81 -8.80
CA TRP A 88 9.06 7.21 -8.41
C TRP A 88 10.54 7.46 -8.11
N ALA A 89 11.22 6.49 -7.53
CA ALA A 89 12.65 6.61 -7.26
C ALA A 89 13.47 6.68 -8.56
N ILE A 90 13.20 5.80 -9.53
CA ILE A 90 13.86 5.83 -10.84
C ILE A 90 13.61 7.18 -11.55
N GLU A 91 12.37 7.67 -11.52
CA GLU A 91 12.02 8.97 -12.09
C GLU A 91 12.76 10.12 -11.41
N MET A 92 12.82 10.11 -10.08
CA MET A 92 13.58 11.11 -9.31
C MET A 92 15.08 11.06 -9.61
N ALA A 93 15.66 9.86 -9.77
CA ALA A 93 17.06 9.71 -10.14
C ALA A 93 17.35 10.34 -11.51
N GLY A 94 16.52 10.08 -12.52
CA GLY A 94 16.67 10.70 -13.85
C GLY A 94 16.50 12.22 -13.84
N ASN A 95 15.56 12.73 -13.03
CA ASN A 95 15.39 14.17 -12.84
C ASN A 95 16.62 14.80 -12.18
N LEU A 96 17.18 14.15 -11.15
CA LEU A 96 18.40 14.61 -10.46
C LEU A 96 19.62 14.60 -11.39
N GLU A 97 19.80 13.55 -12.20
CA GLU A 97 20.85 13.46 -13.21
C GLU A 97 20.73 14.60 -14.22
N THR A 98 19.54 14.83 -14.77
CA THR A 98 19.28 15.93 -15.71
C THR A 98 19.65 17.29 -15.11
N ILE A 99 19.23 17.56 -13.87
CA ILE A 99 19.57 18.81 -13.19
C ILE A 99 21.08 18.90 -12.95
N PHE A 100 21.71 17.79 -12.56
CA PHE A 100 23.15 17.76 -12.33
C PHE A 100 23.94 18.04 -13.60
N ASP A 101 23.56 17.45 -14.73
CA ASP A 101 24.17 17.69 -16.04
C ASP A 101 24.03 19.15 -16.48
N VAL A 102 22.83 19.72 -16.30
CA VAL A 102 22.55 21.14 -16.55
C VAL A 102 23.45 22.05 -15.72
N LEU A 103 23.65 21.72 -14.44
CA LEU A 103 24.55 22.45 -13.54
C LEU A 103 26.04 22.21 -13.87
N GLN A 104 26.43 21.02 -14.31
CA GLN A 104 27.80 20.70 -14.74
C GLN A 104 28.19 21.46 -16.02
N ILE A 105 27.31 21.45 -17.02
CA ILE A 105 27.48 22.20 -18.28
C ILE A 105 27.64 23.69 -18.00
N TYR A 106 26.90 24.23 -17.03
CA TYR A 106 27.07 25.62 -16.58
C TYR A 106 28.46 25.94 -16.03
N ASN A 107 29.10 24.99 -15.35
CA ASN A 107 30.43 25.18 -14.77
C ASN A 107 31.58 24.97 -15.77
N GLN A 108 31.30 24.62 -17.03
CA GLN A 108 32.31 24.48 -18.08
C GLN A 108 32.49 25.78 -18.87
N GLU A 109 33.74 26.21 -19.06
CA GLU A 109 34.10 27.26 -20.02
C GLU A 109 33.89 26.70 -21.44
N LEU A 110 32.69 26.91 -21.99
CA LEU A 110 32.33 26.65 -23.38
C LEU A 110 32.51 27.93 -24.21
N ASP A 111 32.75 27.78 -25.52
CA ASP A 111 33.03 28.86 -26.49
C ASP A 111 31.77 29.71 -26.83
N GLY A 112 30.98 30.04 -25.80
CA GLY A 112 29.68 30.71 -25.86
C GLY A 112 28.66 30.06 -24.92
N PRO A 113 27.65 30.81 -24.43
CA PRO A 113 26.66 30.26 -23.54
C PRO A 113 25.78 29.24 -24.27
N SER A 114 25.75 28.01 -23.76
CA SER A 114 24.80 26.98 -24.23
C SER A 114 23.36 27.43 -23.97
N ASP A 115 22.40 27.02 -24.79
CA ASP A 115 20.96 27.30 -24.61
C ASP A 115 20.49 26.96 -23.18
N ILE A 116 21.09 25.93 -22.58
CA ILE A 116 20.84 25.47 -21.21
C ILE A 116 21.35 26.47 -20.17
N GLN A 117 22.55 27.04 -20.38
CA GLN A 117 23.13 28.03 -19.49
C GLN A 117 22.30 29.32 -19.52
N GLN A 118 21.85 29.74 -20.71
CA GLN A 118 20.99 30.91 -20.86
C GLN A 118 19.63 30.70 -20.18
N CYS A 119 19.05 29.51 -20.29
CA CYS A 119 17.80 29.15 -19.61
C CYS A 119 17.93 29.24 -18.08
N LEU A 120 19.00 28.68 -17.50
CA LEU A 120 19.27 28.79 -16.06
C LEU A 120 19.43 30.24 -15.61
N VAL A 121 20.21 31.05 -16.34
CA VAL A 121 20.42 32.47 -16.03
C VAL A 121 19.08 33.23 -16.06
N ASN A 122 18.23 32.95 -17.05
CA ASN A 122 16.89 33.54 -17.15
C ASN A 122 16.01 33.16 -15.96
N ILE A 123 16.01 31.90 -15.53
CA ILE A 123 15.24 31.44 -14.35
C ILE A 123 15.76 32.13 -13.08
N CYS A 124 17.08 32.18 -12.88
CA CYS A 124 17.71 32.84 -11.74
C CYS A 124 17.33 34.33 -11.67
N THR A 125 17.35 35.02 -12.81
CA THR A 125 17.01 36.45 -12.90
C THR A 125 15.51 36.70 -12.75
N GLU A 126 14.65 35.93 -13.40
CA GLU A 126 13.18 36.04 -13.28
C GLU A 126 12.69 35.79 -11.84
N LYS A 127 13.28 34.81 -11.16
CA LYS A 127 12.87 34.42 -9.80
C LYS A 127 13.68 35.11 -8.70
N ASN A 128 14.66 35.94 -9.06
CA ASN A 128 15.58 36.57 -8.13
C ASN A 128 16.26 35.56 -7.18
N ILE A 129 16.65 34.40 -7.73
CA ILE A 129 17.30 33.31 -6.98
C ILE A 129 18.79 33.35 -7.27
N GLN A 130 19.60 33.39 -6.22
CA GLN A 130 21.05 33.25 -6.36
C GLN A 130 21.40 31.85 -6.83
N GLU A 131 22.26 31.75 -7.84
CA GLU A 131 22.70 30.49 -8.43
C GLU A 131 23.32 29.54 -7.39
N ALA A 132 24.14 30.07 -6.46
CA ALA A 132 24.70 29.29 -5.36
C ALA A 132 23.63 28.63 -4.47
N VAL A 133 22.46 29.26 -4.33
CA VAL A 133 21.32 28.69 -3.59
C VAL A 133 20.74 27.51 -4.36
N LEU A 134 20.58 27.61 -5.68
CA LEU A 134 20.12 26.49 -6.52
C LEU A 134 21.07 25.30 -6.43
N HIS A 135 22.37 25.53 -6.60
CA HIS A 135 23.40 24.49 -6.45
C HIS A 135 23.34 23.82 -5.07
N SER A 136 23.20 24.60 -4.00
CA SER A 136 23.08 24.09 -2.63
C SER A 136 21.82 23.25 -2.43
N VAL A 137 20.66 23.74 -2.91
CA VAL A 137 19.37 23.03 -2.79
C VAL A 137 19.43 21.69 -3.53
N VAL A 138 19.88 21.69 -4.78
CA VAL A 138 20.00 20.47 -5.60
C VAL A 138 20.96 19.48 -4.96
N SER A 139 22.14 19.94 -4.55
CA SER A 139 23.14 19.08 -3.88
C SER A 139 22.58 18.46 -2.59
N ASN A 140 21.82 19.23 -1.81
CA ASN A 140 21.19 18.71 -0.59
C ASN A 140 20.05 17.73 -0.90
N LEU A 141 19.26 17.98 -1.95
CA LEU A 141 18.21 17.08 -2.41
C LEU A 141 18.79 15.73 -2.84
N ALA A 142 19.85 15.75 -3.66
CA ALA A 142 20.56 14.56 -4.11
C ALA A 142 21.12 13.76 -2.93
N LYS A 143 21.78 14.43 -1.97
CA LYS A 143 22.29 13.77 -0.75
C LYS A 143 21.18 13.11 0.07
N ARG A 144 20.04 13.79 0.25
CA ARG A 144 18.89 13.23 0.98
C ARG A 144 18.33 12.01 0.25
N TYR A 145 18.16 12.11 -1.06
CA TYR A 145 17.66 11.03 -1.89
C TYR A 145 18.57 9.79 -1.81
N CYS A 146 19.89 9.96 -1.99
CA CYS A 146 20.84 8.85 -1.89
C CYS A 146 20.82 8.18 -0.50
N ARG A 147 20.66 8.96 0.58
CA ARG A 147 20.53 8.40 1.94
C ARG A 147 19.27 7.56 2.10
N GLN A 148 18.13 8.06 1.62
CA GLN A 148 16.87 7.32 1.66
C GLN A 148 16.96 6.02 0.86
N TRP A 149 17.58 6.08 -0.32
CA TRP A 149 17.82 4.91 -1.16
C TRP A 149 18.69 3.85 -0.46
N MET A 150 19.81 4.28 0.16
CA MET A 150 20.68 3.37 0.91
C MET A 150 19.98 2.74 2.13
N MET A 151 19.17 3.52 2.84
CA MET A 151 18.38 3.03 3.97
C MET A 151 17.36 1.98 3.50
N TRP A 152 16.62 2.28 2.43
CA TRP A 152 15.70 1.33 1.80
C TRP A 152 16.40 0.03 1.39
N ASN A 153 17.55 0.12 0.72
CA ASN A 153 18.30 -1.06 0.30
C ASN A 153 18.71 -1.92 1.50
N THR A 154 19.11 -1.29 2.61
CA THR A 154 19.45 -1.99 3.86
C THR A 154 18.26 -2.74 4.44
N CYS A 155 17.10 -2.08 4.53
CA CYS A 155 15.87 -2.70 5.02
C CYS A 155 15.41 -3.86 4.12
N CYS A 156 15.46 -3.69 2.79
CA CYS A 156 15.12 -4.74 1.84
C CYS A 156 16.01 -5.98 2.03
N ILE A 157 17.33 -5.79 2.20
CA ILE A 157 18.27 -6.89 2.47
C ILE A 157 17.92 -7.60 3.78
N GLN A 158 17.57 -6.85 4.84
CA GLN A 158 17.16 -7.45 6.12
C GLN A 158 15.91 -8.31 5.97
N VAL A 159 14.89 -7.83 5.26
CA VAL A 159 13.66 -8.57 5.00
C VAL A 159 13.93 -9.83 4.19
N LEU A 160 14.77 -9.76 3.14
CA LEU A 160 15.16 -10.91 2.35
C LEU A 160 15.86 -11.97 3.23
N ASN A 161 16.82 -11.54 4.06
CA ASN A 161 17.51 -12.44 4.99
C ASN A 161 16.55 -13.10 5.98
N TRP A 162 15.59 -12.36 6.53
CA TRP A 162 14.56 -12.92 7.42
C TRP A 162 13.67 -13.93 6.70
N SER A 163 13.29 -13.66 5.45
CA SER A 163 12.47 -14.57 4.65
C SER A 163 13.20 -15.90 4.39
N GLU A 164 14.49 -15.86 4.10
CA GLU A 164 15.32 -17.06 3.92
C GLU A 164 15.45 -17.85 5.22
N GLN A 165 15.66 -17.18 6.35
CA GLN A 165 15.70 -17.82 7.67
C GLN A 165 14.36 -18.46 8.04
N GLY A 166 13.24 -17.78 7.75
CA GLY A 166 11.88 -18.31 7.97
C GLY A 166 11.59 -19.57 7.16
N LEU A 167 12.01 -19.59 5.88
CA LEU A 167 11.93 -20.78 5.02
C LEU A 167 12.77 -21.95 5.56
N ILE A 168 13.97 -21.69 6.07
CA ILE A 168 14.83 -22.71 6.70
C ILE A 168 14.16 -23.28 7.96
N ILE A 169 13.56 -22.42 8.79
CA ILE A 169 12.86 -22.83 10.02
C ILE A 169 11.61 -23.65 9.69
N GLN A 170 10.77 -23.21 8.73
CA GLN A 170 9.62 -23.98 8.28
C GLN A 170 10.03 -25.35 7.73
N THR A 171 11.07 -25.40 6.89
CA THR A 171 11.58 -26.65 6.33
C THR A 171 12.07 -27.60 7.42
N ARG A 172 12.72 -27.08 8.48
CA ARG A 172 13.14 -27.86 9.64
C ARG A 172 11.94 -28.37 10.46
N ILE A 173 10.95 -27.53 10.73
CA ILE A 173 9.73 -27.93 11.45
C ILE A 173 8.98 -29.01 10.67
N GLN A 174 8.91 -28.90 9.34
CA GLN A 174 8.23 -29.87 8.48
C GLN A 174 8.98 -31.22 8.45
N LYS A 175 10.32 -31.21 8.43
CA LYS A 175 11.14 -32.42 8.63
C LYS A 175 10.97 -33.04 10.01
N LEU A 176 10.88 -32.23 11.07
CA LEU A 176 10.65 -32.73 12.44
C LEU A 176 9.26 -33.36 12.60
N LYS A 177 8.23 -32.77 11.97
CA LYS A 177 6.86 -33.33 11.91
C LYS A 177 6.81 -34.64 11.11
N LEU A 178 7.52 -34.73 9.98
CA LEU A 178 7.61 -35.96 9.16
C LEU A 178 8.35 -37.10 9.88
N ASN A 179 9.29 -36.78 10.77
CA ASN A 179 10.04 -37.76 11.57
C ASN A 179 9.33 -38.16 12.88
N GLY A 180 8.06 -37.78 13.07
CA GLY A 180 7.25 -38.20 14.21
C GLY A 180 7.62 -37.59 15.56
N ILE A 181 8.46 -36.55 15.60
CA ILE A 181 8.85 -35.88 16.86
C ILE A 181 7.78 -34.85 17.21
N LYS A 182 6.99 -35.13 18.26
CA LYS A 182 6.10 -34.13 18.87
C LYS A 182 6.96 -33.07 19.57
N LEU A 183 6.94 -31.85 19.07
CA LEU A 183 7.37 -30.67 19.84
C LEU A 183 6.29 -30.42 20.89
N SER A 184 6.56 -30.82 22.13
CA SER A 184 5.77 -30.52 23.34
C SER A 184 5.94 -29.07 23.76
#